data_AF-A0A377YW08-F1
#
_entry.id   AF-A0A377YW08-F1
#
_cell.length_a   1.000
_cell.length_b   1.000
_cell.length_c   1.000
_cell.angle_alpha   90.00
_cell.angle_beta   90.00
_cell.angle_gamma   90.00
#
_symmetry.space_group_name_H-M   'P 1'
#
loop_
_entity.id
_entity.type
_entity.pdbx_description
1 polymer ?
#
loop_
_entity_poly.entity_id
_entity_poly.type
_entity_poly.pdbx_seq_one_letter_code
_entity_poly.pdbx_strand_id
1 'polypeptide(L)'
;MVGGTADNGFGTALLYSGTRGSDWREHSATRIDDLMLKSKYAPNEVHTFNSLLQYYDGEADMPGGLSRADYDADRWQSTRPYDRFWGRRKLASLGYQFQPDSQHKFNIQGFYTQTLRSGYLEQGKRITLSPRNYWVRGIEPRYSQSFMIGPSAHEVGVGYRYVNESTHEMRYYTATSSGQLPSGSSPYDRDTRSGTEAHAWYLDDKIDIGNWTITPGMRFEHIESYQNNAIKGTHEEVSYNAPLPALNVLYHLTDSWNLYANTEGSFGTVQYSQIGKAVQSGNVEPEKARTWELGTRYDDGALTAEMGLFLINFNNQYDSNQTNDTVTARGKTRHTGLETQARYDLGTLTPTLDNVSVYASYAYVNAEIREKGDTYGNQVPFSPKHKGTLGVDYKPGNWTFNLNSDFQSSQFADNANTVKESADGSTGRIPGFMLWGARVAYDFGPQMADLNLAFGVKNIFDQDYFIRSYDDNNKGIYAGQPRTLYMQGSLKF
;
A
#
# COMPACT_ATOMS: atom_id res chain seq x y z
N MET A 1 12.56 -10.15 17.47
CA MET A 1 12.39 -8.95 18.31
C MET A 1 13.11 -9.22 19.62
N VAL A 2 13.84 -8.25 20.15
CA VAL A 2 14.44 -8.31 21.49
C VAL A 2 14.11 -7.00 22.19
N GLY A 3 13.51 -7.02 23.37
CA GLY A 3 13.13 -5.78 24.06
C GLY A 3 12.50 -6.00 25.42
N GLY A 4 12.28 -4.89 26.13
CA GLY A 4 11.67 -4.86 27.45
C GLY A 4 11.49 -3.43 27.94
N THR A 5 10.82 -3.26 29.08
CA THR A 5 10.61 -1.97 29.76
C THR A 5 11.15 -2.06 31.17
N ALA A 6 12.04 -1.14 31.55
CA ALA A 6 12.60 -1.04 32.89
C ALA A 6 11.62 -0.35 33.86
N ASP A 7 11.85 -0.52 35.17
CA ASP A 7 11.00 0.03 36.24
C ASP A 7 10.85 1.55 36.21
N ASN A 8 11.82 2.26 35.63
CA ASN A 8 11.77 3.71 35.44
C ASN A 8 10.86 4.14 34.26
N GLY A 9 10.15 3.20 33.62
CA GLY A 9 9.25 3.45 32.50
C GLY A 9 9.94 3.57 31.14
N PHE A 10 11.26 3.37 31.05
CA PHE A 10 11.99 3.33 29.78
C PHE A 10 11.97 1.92 29.18
N GLY A 11 11.35 1.78 28.01
CA GLY A 11 11.33 0.57 27.23
C GLY A 11 11.94 0.73 25.85
N THR A 12 12.58 -0.33 25.37
CA THR A 12 13.17 -0.38 24.04
C THR A 12 13.07 -1.77 23.44
N ALA A 13 12.94 -1.84 22.12
CA ALA A 13 12.91 -3.07 21.36
C ALA A 13 13.71 -2.91 20.06
N LEU A 14 14.61 -3.86 19.83
CA LEU A 14 15.28 -4.09 18.56
C LEU A 14 14.39 -4.99 17.69
N LEU A 15 14.00 -4.48 16.54
CA LEU A 15 13.26 -5.19 15.50
C LEU A 15 14.21 -5.40 14.32
N TYR A 16 14.33 -6.65 13.89
CA TYR A 16 15.09 -6.99 12.69
C TYR A 16 14.22 -7.89 11.81
N SER A 17 14.20 -7.57 10.52
CA SER A 17 13.62 -8.40 9.47
C SER A 17 14.61 -8.50 8.32
N GLY A 18 14.91 -9.73 7.91
CA GLY A 18 15.84 -10.02 6.81
C GLY A 18 15.18 -10.87 5.75
N THR A 19 15.38 -10.54 4.47
CA THR A 19 15.00 -11.40 3.33
C THR A 19 16.24 -11.73 2.53
N ARG A 20 16.37 -12.99 2.10
CA ARG A 20 17.46 -13.51 1.28
C ARG A 20 16.91 -14.54 0.29
N GLY A 21 17.46 -14.57 -0.92
CA GLY A 21 17.19 -15.61 -1.91
C GLY A 21 16.45 -15.09 -3.13
N SER A 22 15.82 -16.02 -3.86
CA SER A 22 15.08 -15.77 -5.08
C SER A 22 13.65 -16.30 -4.93
N ASP A 23 12.73 -15.78 -5.75
CA ASP A 23 11.42 -16.37 -5.94
C ASP A 23 11.47 -17.45 -7.05
N TRP A 24 10.34 -17.74 -7.70
CA TRP A 24 10.24 -18.77 -8.74
C TRP A 24 10.78 -18.33 -10.11
N ARG A 25 11.10 -17.04 -10.29
CA ARG A 25 11.68 -16.50 -11.52
C ARG A 25 13.19 -16.43 -11.42
N GLU A 26 13.85 -16.69 -12.54
CA GLU A 26 15.26 -16.37 -12.70
C GLU A 26 15.50 -14.86 -12.60
N HIS A 27 16.72 -14.47 -12.22
CA HIS A 27 17.11 -13.08 -12.04
C HIS A 27 16.25 -12.32 -11.01
N SER A 28 15.93 -12.97 -9.88
CA SER A 28 15.19 -12.38 -8.76
C SER A 28 15.99 -12.32 -7.45
N ALA A 29 17.32 -12.45 -7.53
CA ALA A 29 18.18 -12.55 -6.35
C ALA A 29 18.05 -11.29 -5.48
N THR A 30 17.60 -11.49 -4.24
CA THR A 30 17.16 -10.43 -3.33
C THR A 30 17.89 -10.49 -1.99
N ARG A 31 18.25 -9.31 -1.49
CA ARG A 31 18.73 -9.06 -0.12
C ARG A 31 17.99 -7.87 0.46
N ILE A 32 17.34 -8.04 1.61
CA ILE A 32 16.74 -6.95 2.38
C ILE A 32 17.17 -7.08 3.83
N ASP A 33 17.61 -5.98 4.41
CA ASP A 33 17.88 -5.82 5.83
C ASP A 33 17.08 -4.63 6.35
N ASP A 34 16.17 -4.89 7.28
CA ASP A 34 15.37 -3.87 7.95
C ASP A 34 15.62 -3.94 9.46
N LEU A 35 16.42 -2.99 9.96
CA LEU A 35 16.76 -2.85 11.37
C LEU A 35 16.05 -1.65 11.96
N MET A 36 15.27 -1.85 13.01
CA MET A 36 14.59 -0.78 13.74
C MET A 36 14.91 -0.82 15.23
N LEU A 37 15.14 0.35 15.83
CA LEU A 37 15.19 0.54 17.27
C LEU A 37 13.98 1.38 17.68
N LYS A 38 13.04 0.74 18.36
CA LYS A 38 11.80 1.37 18.84
C LYS A 38 11.91 1.58 20.35
N SER A 39 11.72 2.80 20.81
CA SER A 39 11.78 3.12 22.24
C SER A 39 10.52 3.85 22.70
N LYS A 40 10.17 3.66 23.98
CA LYS A 40 9.09 4.35 24.69
C LYS A 40 9.61 4.76 26.06
N TYR A 41 9.30 5.97 26.51
CA TYR A 41 9.61 6.40 27.86
C TYR A 41 8.37 7.02 28.50
N ALA A 42 7.84 6.38 29.53
CA ALA A 42 6.71 6.89 30.31
C ALA A 42 7.13 7.04 31.77
N PRO A 43 7.80 8.16 32.15
CA PRO A 43 8.26 8.38 33.53
C PRO A 43 7.12 8.49 34.55
N ASN A 44 5.91 8.76 34.08
CA ASN A 44 4.67 8.80 34.84
C ASN A 44 3.48 8.59 33.87
N GLU A 45 2.26 8.67 34.40
CA GLU A 45 1.02 8.46 33.62
C GLU A 45 0.69 9.62 32.65
N VAL A 46 1.29 10.79 32.86
CA VAL A 46 0.97 12.03 32.13
C VAL A 46 1.84 12.22 30.89
N HIS A 47 3.13 11.88 30.99
CA HIS A 47 4.10 12.10 29.93
C HIS A 47 4.51 10.78 29.30
N THR A 48 4.43 10.69 27.97
CA THR A 48 4.96 9.56 27.21
C THR A 48 5.78 10.06 26.04
N PHE A 49 7.02 9.62 25.93
CA PHE A 49 7.87 9.81 24.75
C PHE A 49 7.93 8.51 23.96
N ASN A 50 8.05 8.60 22.64
CA ASN A 50 8.30 7.46 21.77
C ASN A 50 9.34 7.83 20.73
N SER A 51 10.19 6.90 20.34
CA SER A 51 11.10 7.08 19.21
C SER A 51 11.16 5.85 18.33
N LEU A 52 11.49 6.09 17.07
CA LEU A 52 11.74 5.04 16.09
C LEU A 52 12.96 5.44 15.26
N LEU A 53 14.00 4.64 15.34
CA LEU A 53 15.11 4.68 14.39
C LEU A 53 14.98 3.48 13.46
N GLN A 54 15.21 3.67 12.17
CA GLN A 54 15.27 2.58 11.21
C GLN A 54 16.43 2.77 10.24
N TYR A 55 17.11 1.67 9.96
CA TYR A 55 18.01 1.51 8.84
C TYR A 55 17.50 0.35 7.98
N TYR A 56 16.97 0.70 6.82
CA TYR A 56 16.59 -0.23 5.77
C TYR A 56 17.64 -0.17 4.67
N ASP A 57 18.13 -1.31 4.19
CA ASP A 57 18.97 -1.43 3.01
C ASP A 57 18.57 -2.70 2.25
N GLY A 58 18.40 -2.59 0.94
CA GLY A 58 18.03 -3.73 0.12
C GLY A 58 18.38 -3.57 -1.33
N GLU A 59 18.50 -4.71 -1.99
CA GLU A 59 18.81 -4.85 -3.41
C GLU A 59 18.16 -6.11 -3.96
N ALA A 60 17.72 -6.04 -5.20
CA ALA A 60 17.06 -7.13 -5.89
C ALA A 60 17.35 -7.05 -7.39
N ASP A 61 17.69 -8.17 -8.00
CA ASP A 61 17.55 -8.32 -9.44
C ASP A 61 16.06 -8.32 -9.83
N MET A 62 15.75 -7.91 -11.07
CA MET A 62 14.39 -7.72 -11.53
C MET A 62 14.09 -8.66 -12.70
N PRO A 63 13.28 -9.73 -12.51
CA PRO A 63 13.07 -10.76 -13.52
C PRO A 63 12.52 -10.25 -14.85
N GLY A 64 11.64 -9.24 -14.80
CA GLY A 64 11.00 -8.69 -15.98
C GLY A 64 9.92 -9.58 -16.61
N GLY A 65 9.22 -9.02 -17.58
CA GLY A 65 8.19 -9.71 -18.35
C GLY A 65 8.80 -10.46 -19.53
N LEU A 66 8.12 -11.53 -19.94
CA LEU A 66 8.47 -12.34 -21.09
C LEU A 66 7.53 -12.05 -22.26
N SER A 67 8.05 -12.19 -23.49
CA SER A 67 7.20 -12.30 -24.66
C SER A 67 6.35 -13.57 -24.57
N ARG A 68 5.28 -13.69 -25.38
CA ARG A 68 4.51 -14.95 -25.45
C ARG A 68 5.40 -16.12 -25.85
N ALA A 69 6.28 -15.93 -26.84
CA ALA A 69 7.18 -16.98 -27.31
C ALA A 69 8.15 -17.45 -26.21
N ASP A 70 8.76 -16.52 -25.48
CA ASP A 70 9.69 -16.86 -24.40
C ASP A 70 8.97 -17.50 -23.21
N TYR A 71 7.77 -17.02 -22.88
CA TYR A 71 6.95 -17.59 -21.80
C TYR A 71 6.55 -19.04 -22.10
N ASP A 72 6.15 -19.33 -23.34
CA ASP A 72 5.76 -20.69 -23.74
C ASP A 72 6.97 -21.64 -23.78
N ALA A 73 8.16 -21.11 -24.09
CA ALA A 73 9.41 -21.88 -24.09
C ALA A 73 9.91 -22.18 -22.67
N ASP A 74 10.00 -21.15 -21.82
CA ASP A 74 10.33 -21.24 -20.41
C ASP A 74 9.79 -20.01 -19.67
N ARG A 75 8.74 -20.20 -18.89
CA ARG A 75 8.08 -19.13 -18.13
C ARG A 75 8.85 -18.65 -16.90
N TRP A 76 9.92 -19.34 -16.50
CA TRP A 76 10.72 -19.00 -15.33
C TRP A 76 11.90 -18.10 -15.67
N GLN A 77 12.40 -18.19 -16.91
CA GLN A 77 13.55 -17.42 -17.37
C GLN A 77 13.37 -15.90 -17.22
N SER A 78 14.48 -15.17 -17.34
CA SER A 78 14.49 -13.72 -17.47
C SER A 78 15.20 -13.32 -18.76
N THR A 79 14.55 -12.46 -19.54
CA THR A 79 15.13 -11.79 -20.71
C THR A 79 15.62 -10.38 -20.39
N ARG A 80 15.77 -10.06 -19.10
CA ARG A 80 16.08 -8.72 -18.58
C ARG A 80 17.34 -8.74 -17.70
N PRO A 81 18.50 -9.18 -18.24
CA PRO A 81 19.68 -9.52 -17.46
C PRO A 81 20.37 -8.33 -16.78
N TYR A 82 20.01 -7.11 -17.17
CA TYR A 82 20.60 -5.88 -16.63
C TYR A 82 19.72 -5.22 -15.55
N ASP A 83 18.46 -5.63 -15.42
CA ASP A 83 17.50 -4.91 -14.61
C ASP A 83 17.72 -5.25 -13.13
N ARG A 84 18.09 -4.24 -12.35
CA ARG A 84 18.40 -4.40 -10.93
C ARG A 84 17.95 -3.18 -10.17
N PHE A 85 17.41 -3.36 -8.98
CA PHE A 85 17.01 -2.30 -8.08
C PHE A 85 17.78 -2.37 -6.76
N TRP A 86 18.10 -1.22 -6.19
CA TRP A 86 18.58 -1.13 -4.83
C TRP A 86 18.16 0.17 -4.18
N GLY A 87 18.07 0.15 -2.86
CA GLY A 87 17.76 1.33 -2.10
C GLY A 87 18.05 1.17 -0.63
N ARG A 88 18.11 2.30 0.05
CA ARG A 88 18.26 2.38 1.50
C ARG A 88 17.45 3.53 2.05
N ARG A 89 16.96 3.35 3.27
CA ARG A 89 16.24 4.37 4.02
C ARG A 89 16.81 4.47 5.43
N LYS A 90 17.17 5.69 5.83
CA LYS A 90 17.38 6.06 7.22
C LYS A 90 16.15 6.81 7.69
N LEU A 91 15.56 6.40 8.81
CA LEU A 91 14.43 7.09 9.42
C LEU A 91 14.76 7.37 10.87
N ALA A 92 14.47 8.58 11.30
CA ALA A 92 14.44 8.98 12.70
C ALA A 92 13.09 9.62 12.98
N SER A 93 12.39 9.14 14.00
CA SER A 93 11.13 9.71 14.45
C SER A 93 11.11 9.83 15.96
N LEU A 94 10.54 10.93 16.45
CA LEU A 94 10.42 11.26 17.85
C LEU A 94 9.01 11.79 18.11
N GLY A 95 8.36 11.23 19.12
CA GLY A 95 7.03 11.60 19.55
C GLY A 95 7.00 11.96 21.03
N TYR A 96 6.10 12.86 21.36
CA TYR A 96 5.75 13.21 22.73
C TYR A 96 4.24 13.25 22.88
N GLN A 97 3.74 12.68 23.97
CA GLN A 97 2.36 12.71 24.40
C GLN A 97 2.27 13.33 25.79
N PHE A 98 1.31 14.23 25.95
CA PHE A 98 0.90 14.82 27.21
C PHE A 98 -0.58 14.55 27.44
N GLN A 99 -0.89 13.84 28.53
CA GLN A 99 -2.25 13.45 28.89
C GLN A 99 -2.47 13.72 30.39
N PRO A 100 -2.87 14.94 30.78
CA PRO A 100 -3.01 15.31 32.19
C PRO A 100 -4.17 14.59 32.89
N ASP A 101 -5.16 14.13 32.12
CA ASP A 101 -6.33 13.41 32.58
C ASP A 101 -6.89 12.52 31.45
N SER A 102 -8.03 11.86 31.68
CA SER A 102 -8.66 11.01 30.68
C SER A 102 -9.31 11.78 29.51
N GLN A 103 -9.52 13.09 29.65
CA GLN A 103 -10.30 13.91 28.73
C GLN A 103 -9.44 14.70 27.76
N HIS A 104 -8.18 15.01 28.10
CA HIS A 104 -7.30 15.85 27.28
C HIS A 104 -6.07 15.06 26.85
N LYS A 105 -5.75 15.09 25.55
CA LYS A 105 -4.60 14.40 25.00
C LYS A 105 -3.93 15.24 23.93
N PHE A 106 -2.70 15.65 24.19
CA PHE A 106 -1.82 16.29 23.23
C PHE A 106 -0.78 15.30 22.74
N ASN A 107 -0.54 15.28 21.43
CA ASN A 107 0.52 14.51 20.80
C ASN A 107 1.30 15.40 19.84
N ILE A 108 2.62 15.26 19.78
CA ILE A 108 3.44 15.85 18.72
C ILE A 108 4.41 14.82 18.19
N GLN A 109 4.42 14.63 16.87
CA GLN A 109 5.31 13.70 16.20
C GLN A 109 6.21 14.43 15.22
N GLY A 110 7.51 14.31 15.38
CA GLY A 110 8.52 14.71 14.40
C GLY A 110 9.08 13.49 13.68
N PHE A 111 9.41 13.65 12.40
CA PHE A 111 10.13 12.61 11.65
C PHE A 111 11.07 13.20 10.60
N TYR A 112 12.10 12.43 10.29
CA TYR A 112 13.03 12.67 9.20
C TYR A 112 13.32 11.34 8.51
N THR A 113 13.25 11.32 7.19
CA THR A 113 13.68 10.19 6.37
C THR A 113 14.64 10.63 5.29
N GLN A 114 15.73 9.89 5.12
CA GLN A 114 16.62 9.99 3.98
C GLN A 114 16.53 8.68 3.19
N THR A 115 16.18 8.77 1.92
CA THR A 115 16.02 7.61 1.03
C THR A 115 16.92 7.76 -0.18
N LEU A 116 17.67 6.71 -0.51
CA LEU A 116 18.26 6.50 -1.82
C LEU A 116 17.52 5.34 -2.46
N ARG A 117 17.03 5.54 -3.66
CA ARG A 117 16.62 4.44 -4.55
C ARG A 117 17.32 4.59 -5.88
N SER A 118 17.85 3.51 -6.40
CA SER A 118 18.59 3.48 -7.66
C SER A 118 18.37 2.14 -8.33
N GLY A 119 18.73 2.06 -9.60
CA GLY A 119 18.59 0.84 -10.35
C GLY A 119 19.24 0.92 -11.70
N TYR A 120 19.59 -0.26 -12.20
CA TYR A 120 19.87 -0.49 -13.61
C TYR A 120 18.56 -0.85 -14.32
N LEU A 121 18.39 -0.29 -15.52
CA LEU A 121 17.24 -0.58 -16.37
C LEU A 121 17.65 -0.49 -17.84
N GLU A 122 17.40 -1.56 -18.60
CA GLU A 122 17.56 -1.54 -20.05
C GLU A 122 16.40 -0.80 -20.72
N GLN A 123 16.70 0.24 -21.49
CA GLN A 123 15.76 1.10 -22.20
C GLN A 123 16.13 1.16 -23.69
N GLY A 124 15.57 0.24 -24.48
CA GLY A 124 15.88 0.11 -25.91
C GLY A 124 17.37 -0.18 -26.14
N LYS A 125 18.08 0.75 -26.79
CA LYS A 125 19.52 0.59 -27.12
C LYS A 125 20.47 1.08 -26.01
N ARG A 126 19.95 1.43 -24.84
CA ARG A 126 20.74 1.94 -23.71
C ARG A 126 20.47 1.11 -22.46
N ILE A 127 21.49 0.99 -21.62
CA ILE A 127 21.31 0.65 -20.21
C ILE A 127 21.37 1.96 -19.44
N THR A 128 20.51 2.12 -18.45
CA THR A 128 20.43 3.34 -17.64
C THR A 128 20.69 3.04 -16.18
N LEU A 129 21.29 3.99 -15.48
CA LEU A 129 21.46 4.01 -14.02
C LEU A 129 20.71 5.22 -13.48
N SER A 130 19.70 5.01 -12.64
CA SER A 130 18.78 6.07 -12.19
C SER A 130 18.86 6.32 -10.66
N PRO A 131 19.94 6.94 -10.14
CA PRO A 131 20.03 7.24 -8.72
C PRO A 131 19.11 8.41 -8.38
N ARG A 132 18.27 8.20 -7.37
CA ARG A 132 17.32 9.20 -6.88
C ARG A 132 17.43 9.29 -5.36
N ASN A 133 17.77 10.48 -4.88
CA ASN A 133 17.88 10.80 -3.46
C ASN A 133 16.66 11.58 -3.02
N TYR A 134 16.17 11.30 -1.81
CA TYR A 134 15.02 11.95 -1.20
C TYR A 134 15.33 12.27 0.25
N TRP A 135 14.89 13.45 0.68
CA TRP A 135 14.91 13.89 2.07
C TRP A 135 13.51 14.37 2.41
N VAL A 136 12.93 13.82 3.47
CA VAL A 136 11.61 14.21 3.96
C VAL A 136 11.74 14.56 5.43
N ARG A 137 11.18 15.68 5.84
CA ARG A 137 11.05 16.08 7.24
C ARG A 137 9.61 16.50 7.50
N GLY A 138 9.09 16.16 8.67
CA GLY A 138 7.76 16.60 9.05
C GLY A 138 7.60 16.73 10.55
N ILE A 139 6.63 17.56 10.92
CA ILE A 139 6.19 17.75 12.31
C ILE A 139 4.67 17.84 12.35
N GLU A 140 4.06 17.09 13.24
CA GLU A 140 2.61 16.94 13.36
C GLU A 140 2.17 17.04 14.83
N PRO A 141 1.84 18.25 15.33
CA PRO A 141 1.07 18.41 16.54
C PRO A 141 -0.41 18.05 16.34
N ARG A 142 -0.97 17.36 17.32
CA ARG A 142 -2.36 16.90 17.40
C ARG A 142 -2.88 17.12 18.81
N TYR A 143 -4.13 17.50 18.93
CA TYR A 143 -4.80 17.66 20.20
C TYR A 143 -6.21 17.09 20.10
N SER A 144 -6.58 16.30 21.10
CA SER A 144 -7.92 15.75 21.25
C SER A 144 -8.45 16.09 22.63
N GLN A 145 -9.71 16.49 22.71
CA GLN A 145 -10.39 16.68 23.99
C GLN A 145 -11.83 16.17 23.96
N SER A 146 -12.24 15.50 25.03
CA SER A 146 -13.62 15.02 25.20
C SER A 146 -14.39 15.84 26.24
N PHE A 147 -15.62 16.25 25.94
CA PHE A 147 -16.50 17.00 26.84
C PHE A 147 -17.99 16.74 26.53
N MET A 148 -18.90 17.19 27.39
CA MET A 148 -20.35 17.04 27.21
C MET A 148 -21.00 18.33 26.70
N ILE A 149 -21.95 18.21 25.77
CA ILE A 149 -22.90 19.27 25.41
C ILE A 149 -24.32 18.73 25.64
N GLY A 150 -24.88 18.99 26.81
CA GLY A 150 -26.18 18.41 27.18
C GLY A 150 -26.10 16.87 27.22
N PRO A 151 -26.94 16.13 26.47
CA PRO A 151 -26.90 14.67 26.46
C PRO A 151 -25.84 14.05 25.52
N SER A 152 -25.18 14.83 24.66
CA SER A 152 -24.15 14.31 23.75
C SER A 152 -22.75 14.44 24.32
N ALA A 153 -21.91 13.42 24.09
CA ALA A 153 -20.47 13.50 24.29
C ALA A 153 -19.81 13.92 22.98
N HIS A 154 -18.85 14.84 23.07
CA HIS A 154 -18.07 15.36 21.95
C HIS A 154 -16.61 15.05 22.19
N GLU A 155 -15.92 14.46 21.22
CA GLU A 155 -14.45 14.35 21.18
C GLU A 155 -13.94 15.13 19.98
N VAL A 156 -13.44 16.35 20.25
CA VAL A 156 -12.90 17.23 19.22
C VAL A 156 -11.44 16.91 18.99
N GLY A 157 -11.10 16.55 17.76
CA GLY A 157 -9.75 16.36 17.26
C GLY A 157 -9.30 17.54 16.39
N VAL A 158 -8.12 18.10 16.68
CA VAL A 158 -7.46 19.08 15.82
C VAL A 158 -6.03 18.65 15.56
N GLY A 159 -5.55 18.86 14.34
CA GLY A 159 -4.14 18.66 14.04
C GLY A 159 -3.63 19.53 12.92
N TYR A 160 -2.32 19.69 12.94
CA TYR A 160 -1.56 20.38 11.91
C TYR A 160 -0.37 19.52 11.55
N ARG A 161 -0.02 19.46 10.26
CA ARG A 161 1.19 18.83 9.79
C ARG A 161 1.91 19.72 8.81
N TYR A 162 3.18 19.97 9.09
CA TYR A 162 4.14 20.49 8.13
C TYR A 162 4.95 19.33 7.57
N VAL A 163 5.04 19.23 6.24
CA VAL A 163 5.98 18.32 5.56
C VAL A 163 6.77 19.10 4.53
N ASN A 164 8.08 18.88 4.52
CA ASN A 164 8.96 19.32 3.46
C ASN A 164 9.70 18.12 2.90
N GLU A 165 9.67 17.98 1.58
CA GLU A 165 10.42 16.99 0.85
C GLU A 165 11.32 17.63 -0.21
N SER A 166 12.46 17.01 -0.46
CA SER A 166 13.44 17.43 -1.44
C SER A 166 14.02 16.22 -2.13
N THR A 167 14.32 16.36 -3.41
CA THR A 167 14.71 15.25 -4.27
C THR A 167 15.86 15.63 -5.20
N HIS A 168 16.61 14.63 -5.62
CA HIS A 168 17.61 14.75 -6.69
C HIS A 168 17.64 13.47 -7.51
N GLU A 169 17.18 13.53 -8.76
CA GLU A 169 17.19 12.41 -9.69
C GLU A 169 18.16 12.64 -10.83
N MET A 170 19.05 11.67 -11.04
CA MET A 170 19.88 11.62 -12.24
C MET A 170 19.55 10.39 -13.08
N ARG A 171 19.93 10.42 -14.35
CA ARG A 171 19.93 9.23 -15.21
C ARG A 171 21.19 9.19 -16.06
N TYR A 172 22.09 8.29 -15.68
CA TYR A 172 23.29 7.96 -16.43
C TYR A 172 22.98 6.89 -17.47
N TYR A 173 23.74 6.83 -18.56
CA TYR A 173 23.53 5.83 -19.59
C TYR A 173 24.80 5.37 -20.30
N THR A 174 24.75 4.16 -20.85
CA THR A 174 25.71 3.57 -21.77
C THR A 174 24.94 2.89 -22.91
N ALA A 175 25.58 2.67 -24.06
CA ALA A 175 24.98 1.86 -25.11
C ALA A 175 24.94 0.38 -24.67
N THR A 176 23.82 -0.31 -24.86
CA THR A 176 23.71 -1.74 -24.51
C THR A 176 24.78 -2.57 -25.22
N SER A 177 25.09 -2.22 -26.48
CA SER A 177 26.13 -2.87 -27.28
C SER A 177 27.55 -2.73 -26.73
N SER A 178 27.80 -1.80 -25.80
CA SER A 178 29.10 -1.63 -25.16
C SER A 178 29.42 -2.74 -24.16
N GLY A 179 28.40 -3.48 -23.68
CA GLY A 179 28.56 -4.50 -22.64
C GLY A 179 28.96 -3.95 -21.27
N GLN A 180 28.88 -2.63 -21.06
CA GLN A 180 29.25 -1.98 -19.79
C GLN A 180 28.03 -1.36 -19.13
N LEU A 181 27.84 -1.63 -17.84
CA LEU A 181 26.82 -0.96 -17.03
C LEU A 181 27.19 0.53 -16.83
N PRO A 182 26.22 1.45 -16.82
CA PRO A 182 26.49 2.86 -16.52
C PRO A 182 27.02 3.04 -15.11
N SER A 183 27.81 4.09 -14.91
CA SER A 183 28.32 4.49 -13.60
C SER A 183 28.25 6.00 -13.43
N GLY A 184 28.70 6.52 -12.27
CA GLY A 184 28.75 7.97 -12.02
C GLY A 184 29.68 8.76 -12.95
N SER A 185 30.57 8.09 -13.69
CA SER A 185 31.43 8.70 -14.71
C SER A 185 30.89 8.59 -16.13
N SER A 186 29.79 7.85 -16.34
CA SER A 186 29.12 7.79 -17.63
C SER A 186 28.44 9.13 -17.97
N PRO A 187 28.12 9.39 -19.24
CA PRO A 187 27.22 10.49 -19.60
C PRO A 187 25.85 10.34 -18.92
N TYR A 188 25.19 11.46 -18.64
CA TYR A 188 23.82 11.49 -18.12
C TYR A 188 22.92 12.36 -19.00
N ASP A 189 21.64 12.00 -19.07
CA ASP A 189 20.61 12.71 -19.84
C ASP A 189 19.44 13.20 -18.97
N ARG A 190 19.56 13.07 -17.65
CA ARG A 190 18.66 13.66 -16.66
C ARG A 190 19.46 14.13 -15.44
N ASP A 191 19.17 15.34 -15.00
CA ASP A 191 19.54 15.88 -13.70
C ASP A 191 18.40 16.81 -13.26
N THR A 192 17.52 16.30 -12.40
CA THR A 192 16.35 17.02 -11.89
C THR A 192 16.39 17.11 -10.37
N ARG A 193 15.98 18.27 -9.83
CA ARG A 193 15.78 18.48 -8.39
C ARG A 193 14.39 19.01 -8.17
N SER A 194 13.60 18.29 -7.40
CA SER A 194 12.23 18.67 -7.08
C SER A 194 12.05 18.81 -5.58
N GLY A 195 11.04 19.53 -5.14
CA GLY A 195 10.71 19.62 -3.72
C GLY A 195 9.26 20.00 -3.53
N THR A 196 8.75 19.71 -2.33
CA THR A 196 7.39 20.05 -1.92
C THR A 196 7.41 20.61 -0.52
N GLU A 197 6.64 21.66 -0.29
CA GLU A 197 6.27 22.18 1.01
C GLU A 197 4.75 22.03 1.16
N ALA A 198 4.32 21.30 2.19
CA ALA A 198 2.92 20.97 2.41
C ALA A 198 2.51 21.33 3.83
N HIS A 199 1.45 22.13 3.93
CA HIS A 199 0.77 22.49 5.16
C HIS A 199 -0.60 21.83 5.18
N ALA A 200 -0.84 20.95 6.15
CA ALA A 200 -2.11 20.27 6.31
C ALA A 200 -2.73 20.59 7.67
N TRP A 201 -4.01 20.99 7.67
CA TRP A 201 -4.81 21.13 8.88
C TRP A 201 -5.98 20.16 8.82
N TYR A 202 -6.38 19.63 9.96
CA TYR A 202 -7.61 18.87 10.06
C TYR A 202 -8.32 19.16 11.39
N LEU A 203 -9.65 19.09 11.33
CA LEU A 203 -10.56 19.25 12.45
C LEU A 203 -11.69 18.25 12.29
N ASP A 204 -11.98 17.51 13.35
CA ASP A 204 -13.11 16.58 13.44
C ASP A 204 -13.73 16.66 14.83
N ASP A 205 -15.02 16.32 14.92
CA ASP A 205 -15.75 16.23 16.18
C ASP A 205 -16.52 14.91 16.19
N LYS A 206 -16.12 13.96 17.04
CA LYS A 206 -16.86 12.72 17.24
C LYS A 206 -17.96 12.95 18.27
N ILE A 207 -19.20 12.93 17.81
CA ILE A 207 -20.40 13.23 18.59
C ILE A 207 -21.15 11.93 18.89
N ASP A 208 -21.09 11.47 20.14
CA ASP A 208 -21.85 10.33 20.63
C ASP A 208 -23.19 10.82 21.24
N ILE A 209 -24.32 10.42 20.66
CA ILE A 209 -25.69 10.79 21.09
C ILE A 209 -26.66 9.62 20.97
N GLY A 210 -27.11 9.10 22.11
CA GLY A 210 -27.87 7.84 22.14
C GLY A 210 -27.06 6.70 21.51
N ASN A 211 -27.63 6.02 20.51
CA ASN A 211 -26.92 4.97 19.78
C ASN A 211 -26.11 5.47 18.58
N TRP A 212 -26.09 6.78 18.33
CA TRP A 212 -25.39 7.38 17.20
C TRP A 212 -24.01 7.86 17.59
N THR A 213 -23.06 7.67 16.67
CA THR A 213 -21.77 8.35 16.66
C THR A 213 -21.64 9.07 15.33
N ILE A 214 -21.65 10.40 15.35
CA ILE A 214 -21.62 11.25 14.16
C ILE A 214 -20.30 12.02 14.16
N THR A 215 -19.54 11.95 13.07
CA THR A 215 -18.23 12.58 12.97
C THR A 215 -18.13 13.43 11.70
N PRO A 216 -18.57 14.71 11.75
CA PRO A 216 -18.15 15.69 10.76
C PRO A 216 -16.64 15.92 10.85
N GLY A 217 -16.00 16.10 9.71
CA GLY A 217 -14.57 16.41 9.63
C GLY A 217 -14.25 17.29 8.44
N MET A 218 -13.15 18.02 8.54
CA MET A 218 -12.60 18.80 7.44
C MET A 218 -11.08 18.67 7.47
N ARG A 219 -10.51 18.33 6.32
CA ARG A 219 -9.07 18.45 6.09
C ARG A 219 -8.82 19.51 5.02
N PHE A 220 -7.77 20.29 5.19
CA PHE A 220 -7.32 21.28 4.21
C PHE A 220 -5.81 21.14 4.04
N GLU A 221 -5.35 21.00 2.81
CA GLU A 221 -3.93 21.04 2.49
C GLU A 221 -3.61 22.19 1.54
N HIS A 222 -2.54 22.91 1.85
CA HIS A 222 -1.88 23.83 0.94
C HIS A 222 -0.53 23.23 0.54
N ILE A 223 -0.29 23.09 -0.76
CA ILE A 223 0.85 22.36 -1.30
C ILE A 223 1.54 23.20 -2.36
N GLU A 224 2.83 23.45 -2.16
CA GLU A 224 3.71 24.09 -3.12
C GLU A 224 4.75 23.07 -3.56
N SER A 225 4.97 22.92 -4.86
CA SER A 225 5.96 21.99 -5.39
C SER A 225 6.69 22.59 -6.58
N TYR A 226 7.95 22.24 -6.74
CA TYR A 226 8.76 22.68 -7.86
C TYR A 226 9.53 21.52 -8.50
N GLN A 227 9.92 21.71 -9.75
CA GLN A 227 10.92 20.89 -10.44
C GLN A 227 11.92 21.77 -11.19
N ASN A 228 13.20 21.59 -10.86
CA ASN A 228 14.34 22.18 -11.54
C ASN A 228 14.96 21.14 -12.47
N ASN A 229 15.13 21.46 -13.75
CA ASN A 229 15.85 20.64 -14.70
C ASN A 229 17.19 21.29 -15.06
N ALA A 230 18.29 20.75 -14.55
CA ALA A 230 19.62 21.34 -14.72
C ALA A 230 20.15 21.24 -16.16
N ILE A 231 19.65 20.28 -16.95
CA ILE A 231 20.06 20.11 -18.36
C ILE A 231 19.32 21.10 -19.26
N LYS A 232 18.01 21.25 -19.08
CA LYS A 232 17.19 22.18 -19.86
C LYS A 232 17.28 23.63 -19.35
N GLY A 233 17.76 23.84 -18.12
CA GLY A 233 17.77 25.14 -17.46
C GLY A 233 16.37 25.64 -17.09
N THR A 234 15.40 24.74 -16.93
CA THR A 234 14.00 25.09 -16.62
C THR A 234 13.71 24.97 -15.13
N HIS A 235 12.81 25.82 -14.66
CA HIS A 235 12.25 25.81 -13.31
C HIS A 235 10.73 25.93 -13.47
N GLU A 236 10.00 24.95 -12.95
CA GLU A 236 8.54 24.88 -13.01
C GLU A 236 8.01 24.72 -11.59
N GLU A 237 6.92 25.44 -11.28
CA GLU A 237 6.31 25.46 -9.95
C GLU A 237 4.79 25.28 -10.06
N VAL A 238 4.23 24.68 -9.02
CA VAL A 238 2.80 24.50 -8.82
C VAL A 238 2.44 24.82 -7.38
N SER A 239 1.35 25.56 -7.17
CA SER A 239 0.78 25.86 -5.85
C SER A 239 -0.72 25.64 -5.93
N TYR A 240 -1.26 24.82 -5.02
CA TYR A 240 -2.68 24.44 -5.03
C TYR A 240 -3.18 24.06 -3.64
N ASN A 241 -4.51 24.00 -3.50
CA ASN A 241 -5.19 23.66 -2.26
C ASN A 241 -6.07 22.42 -2.44
N ALA A 242 -6.22 21.64 -1.36
CA ALA A 242 -7.09 20.47 -1.31
C ALA A 242 -8.05 20.55 -0.09
N PRO A 243 -9.26 21.12 -0.26
CA PRO A 243 -10.31 21.08 0.75
C PRO A 243 -11.07 19.74 0.70
N LEU A 244 -11.14 19.05 1.84
CA LEU A 244 -11.63 17.68 1.96
C LEU A 244 -12.65 17.56 3.11
N PRO A 245 -13.91 17.97 2.88
CA PRO A 245 -14.97 17.81 3.87
C PRO A 245 -15.40 16.34 3.97
N ALA A 246 -15.65 15.86 5.17
CA ALA A 246 -16.10 14.50 5.44
C ALA A 246 -17.24 14.48 6.46
N LEU A 247 -18.09 13.46 6.37
CA LEU A 247 -19.10 13.13 7.36
C LEU A 247 -19.22 11.62 7.47
N ASN A 248 -19.02 11.11 8.67
CA ASN A 248 -19.15 9.70 9.00
C ASN A 248 -20.26 9.53 10.04
N VAL A 249 -21.07 8.50 9.89
CA VAL A 249 -22.14 8.15 10.83
C VAL A 249 -22.01 6.67 11.15
N LEU A 250 -22.01 6.36 12.44
CA LEU A 250 -22.08 5.02 12.99
C LEU A 250 -23.35 4.93 13.86
N TYR A 251 -24.06 3.82 13.76
CA TYR A 251 -25.25 3.54 14.56
C TYR A 251 -25.14 2.17 15.19
N HIS A 252 -25.20 2.13 16.53
CA HIS A 252 -25.17 0.90 17.31
C HIS A 252 -26.58 0.29 17.32
N LEU A 253 -26.81 -0.73 16.49
CA LEU A 253 -28.07 -1.49 16.51
C LEU A 253 -28.19 -2.29 17.81
N THR A 254 -27.09 -2.89 18.23
CA THR A 254 -26.92 -3.63 19.50
C THR A 254 -25.46 -3.47 19.96
N ASP A 255 -25.10 -4.01 21.12
CA ASP A 255 -23.71 -4.03 21.61
C ASP A 255 -22.75 -4.81 20.67
N SER A 256 -23.30 -5.67 19.82
CA SER A 256 -22.58 -6.57 18.90
C SER A 256 -22.81 -6.24 17.41
N TRP A 257 -23.56 -5.19 17.09
CA TRP A 257 -23.94 -4.90 15.70
C TRP A 257 -24.01 -3.40 15.42
N ASN A 258 -23.17 -2.96 14.48
CA ASN A 258 -23.10 -1.59 14.02
C ASN A 258 -23.51 -1.45 12.54
N LEU A 259 -24.15 -0.33 12.23
CA LEU A 259 -24.31 0.20 10.86
C LEU A 259 -23.42 1.42 10.70
N TYR A 260 -22.91 1.65 9.49
CA TYR A 260 -22.19 2.88 9.18
C TYR A 260 -22.54 3.41 7.80
N ALA A 261 -22.45 4.72 7.64
CA ALA A 261 -22.48 5.40 6.36
C ALA A 261 -21.49 6.57 6.40
N ASN A 262 -20.79 6.83 5.31
CA ASN A 262 -19.89 7.96 5.25
C ASN A 262 -19.81 8.60 3.86
N THR A 263 -19.25 9.80 3.85
CA THR A 263 -18.73 10.43 2.65
C THR A 263 -17.55 11.32 2.95
N GLU A 264 -16.55 11.28 2.10
CA GLU A 264 -15.31 12.02 2.28
C GLU A 264 -14.75 12.54 0.97
N GLY A 265 -14.02 13.65 1.06
CA GLY A 265 -13.15 14.13 -0.01
C GLY A 265 -11.79 13.48 0.14
N SER A 266 -11.25 12.98 -0.96
CA SER A 266 -9.86 12.51 -1.04
C SER A 266 -9.20 13.13 -2.27
N PHE A 267 -7.87 13.10 -2.34
CA PHE A 267 -7.15 13.73 -3.44
C PHE A 267 -5.83 13.02 -3.78
N GLY A 268 -5.40 13.21 -5.03
CA GLY A 268 -4.05 12.92 -5.50
C GLY A 268 -3.30 14.22 -5.76
N THR A 269 -1.99 14.22 -5.50
CA THR A 269 -1.13 15.39 -5.69
C THR A 269 -0.76 15.59 -7.16
N VAL A 270 -0.34 16.81 -7.50
CA VAL A 270 0.42 17.05 -8.74
C VAL A 270 1.83 16.47 -8.53
N GLN A 271 2.07 15.26 -9.03
CA GLN A 271 3.38 14.61 -8.91
C GLN A 271 4.47 15.38 -9.67
N TYR A 272 5.74 15.25 -9.27
CA TYR A 272 6.86 15.90 -9.95
C TYR A 272 6.96 15.57 -11.44
N SER A 273 6.64 14.34 -11.84
CA SER A 273 6.58 13.93 -13.25
C SER A 273 5.48 14.64 -14.04
N GLN A 274 4.47 15.17 -13.37
CA GLN A 274 3.29 15.80 -13.94
C GLN A 274 3.32 17.33 -13.87
N ILE A 275 4.32 17.94 -13.21
CA ILE A 275 4.45 19.40 -13.10
C ILE A 275 4.48 20.06 -14.48
N GLY A 276 5.32 19.59 -15.40
CA GLY A 276 5.38 20.15 -16.76
C GLY A 276 4.04 20.07 -17.49
N LYS A 277 3.31 18.95 -17.35
CA LYS A 277 1.95 18.80 -17.89
C LYS A 277 0.97 19.78 -17.24
N ALA A 278 1.01 19.93 -15.91
CA ALA A 278 0.15 20.83 -15.16
C ALA A 278 0.33 22.28 -15.61
N VAL A 279 1.58 22.78 -15.58
CA VAL A 279 1.93 24.14 -15.97
C VAL A 279 1.59 24.39 -17.44
N GLN A 280 1.95 23.49 -18.35
CA GLN A 280 1.69 23.67 -19.78
C GLN A 280 0.20 23.64 -20.11
N SER A 281 -0.60 22.87 -19.38
CA SER A 281 -2.06 22.83 -19.57
C SER A 281 -2.79 24.07 -19.02
N GLY A 282 -2.12 24.86 -18.17
CA GLY A 282 -2.72 26.00 -17.48
C GLY A 282 -3.68 25.63 -16.35
N ASN A 283 -3.78 24.35 -15.96
CA ASN A 283 -4.66 23.88 -14.89
C ASN A 283 -3.86 23.14 -13.81
N VAL A 284 -3.63 23.83 -12.68
CA VAL A 284 -2.90 23.34 -11.51
C VAL A 284 -3.89 23.10 -10.37
N GLU A 285 -4.60 21.99 -10.48
CA GLU A 285 -5.55 21.51 -9.47
C GLU A 285 -5.14 20.09 -9.05
N PRO A 286 -5.40 19.68 -7.80
CA PRO A 286 -5.18 18.30 -7.40
C PRO A 286 -6.11 17.35 -8.18
N GLU A 287 -5.75 16.07 -8.18
CA GLU A 287 -6.68 15.01 -8.56
C GLU A 287 -7.72 14.91 -7.45
N LYS A 288 -9.02 14.93 -7.76
CA LYS A 288 -10.09 15.06 -6.75
C LYS A 288 -10.99 13.84 -6.74
N ALA A 289 -11.13 13.22 -5.59
CA ALA A 289 -12.02 12.10 -5.37
C ALA A 289 -13.13 12.43 -4.36
N ARG A 290 -14.31 11.85 -4.59
CA ARG A 290 -15.40 11.82 -3.62
C ARG A 290 -15.81 10.37 -3.39
N THR A 291 -15.74 9.94 -2.14
CA THR A 291 -16.10 8.61 -1.70
C THR A 291 -17.44 8.64 -0.94
N TRP A 292 -18.20 7.57 -1.10
CA TRP A 292 -19.44 7.28 -0.35
C TRP A 292 -19.41 5.81 0.05
N GLU A 293 -19.70 5.53 1.30
CA GLU A 293 -19.79 4.15 1.80
C GLU A 293 -21.04 3.95 2.64
N LEU A 294 -21.56 2.72 2.61
CA LEU A 294 -22.67 2.25 3.43
C LEU A 294 -22.40 0.81 3.81
N GLY A 295 -22.40 0.49 5.10
CA GLY A 295 -22.11 -0.86 5.52
C GLY A 295 -22.52 -1.20 6.93
N THR A 296 -22.09 -2.37 7.36
CA THR A 296 -22.41 -2.95 8.65
C THR A 296 -21.28 -3.84 9.15
N ARG A 297 -21.16 -3.95 10.48
CA ARG A 297 -20.21 -4.81 11.17
C ARG A 297 -20.91 -5.51 12.33
N TYR A 298 -20.77 -6.81 12.41
CA TYR A 298 -21.36 -7.70 13.41
C TYR A 298 -20.26 -8.51 14.09
N ASP A 299 -20.37 -8.66 15.41
CA ASP A 299 -19.47 -9.48 16.24
C ASP A 299 -20.19 -9.91 17.53
N ASP A 300 -20.64 -11.17 17.58
CA ASP A 300 -21.21 -11.79 18.80
C ASP A 300 -20.21 -12.74 19.50
N GLY A 301 -18.93 -12.69 19.08
CA GLY A 301 -17.88 -13.61 19.51
C GLY A 301 -17.80 -14.90 18.69
N ALA A 302 -18.92 -15.52 18.33
CA ALA A 302 -18.94 -16.76 17.54
C ALA A 302 -18.88 -16.47 16.03
N LEU A 303 -19.59 -15.44 15.58
CA LEU A 303 -19.64 -14.94 14.23
C LEU A 303 -19.14 -13.50 14.22
N THR A 304 -18.11 -13.26 13.42
CA THR A 304 -17.71 -11.90 13.01
C THR A 304 -18.01 -11.74 11.53
N ALA A 305 -18.70 -10.66 11.16
CA ALA A 305 -19.07 -10.41 9.77
C ALA A 305 -19.14 -8.91 9.48
N GLU A 306 -18.79 -8.54 8.26
CA GLU A 306 -18.96 -7.17 7.76
C GLU A 306 -19.37 -7.18 6.29
N MET A 307 -20.12 -6.17 5.90
CA MET A 307 -20.50 -5.94 4.52
C MET A 307 -20.61 -4.44 4.29
N GLY A 308 -19.94 -3.94 3.26
CA GLY A 308 -19.95 -2.54 2.86
C GLY A 308 -20.17 -2.40 1.36
N LEU A 309 -20.87 -1.35 0.97
CA LEU A 309 -20.95 -0.84 -0.39
C LEU A 309 -20.09 0.42 -0.46
N PHE A 310 -19.41 0.62 -1.59
CA PHE A 310 -18.63 1.83 -1.83
C PHE A 310 -18.89 2.41 -3.21
N LEU A 311 -18.73 3.73 -3.32
CA LEU A 311 -18.72 4.50 -4.56
C LEU A 311 -17.62 5.56 -4.47
N ILE A 312 -16.69 5.54 -5.42
CA ILE A 312 -15.62 6.52 -5.58
C ILE A 312 -15.75 7.13 -6.97
N ASN A 313 -15.89 8.45 -7.05
CA ASN A 313 -15.66 9.19 -8.30
C ASN A 313 -14.33 9.91 -8.18
N PHE A 314 -13.37 9.56 -9.03
CA PHE A 314 -12.04 10.17 -9.03
C PHE A 314 -11.82 10.90 -10.35
N ASN A 315 -11.58 12.21 -10.26
CA ASN A 315 -11.55 13.14 -11.37
C ASN A 315 -10.21 13.88 -11.44
N ASN A 316 -9.92 14.46 -12.60
CA ASN A 316 -8.76 15.34 -12.81
C ASN A 316 -7.42 14.62 -12.55
N GLN A 317 -7.36 13.32 -12.83
CA GLN A 317 -6.10 12.57 -12.73
C GLN A 317 -5.13 13.10 -13.79
N TYR A 318 -3.88 13.33 -13.43
CA TYR A 318 -2.86 13.76 -14.38
C TYR A 318 -2.47 12.65 -15.33
N ASP A 319 -2.54 11.40 -14.91
CA ASP A 319 -2.44 10.26 -15.80
C ASP A 319 -3.77 10.08 -16.56
N SER A 320 -3.71 10.20 -17.88
CA SER A 320 -4.87 10.01 -18.75
C SER A 320 -5.27 8.53 -18.81
N ASN A 321 -6.57 8.26 -18.95
CA ASN A 321 -7.08 6.92 -19.24
C ASN A 321 -7.23 6.69 -20.76
N GLN A 322 -6.95 7.66 -21.62
CA GLN A 322 -6.95 7.46 -23.08
C GLN A 322 -5.72 6.67 -23.54
N THR A 323 -5.74 6.15 -24.77
CA THR A 323 -4.57 5.41 -25.30
C THR A 323 -3.34 6.31 -25.51
N ASN A 324 -3.59 7.58 -25.84
CA ASN A 324 -2.56 8.59 -26.01
C ASN A 324 -2.76 9.68 -24.97
N ASP A 325 -1.84 9.77 -24.02
CA ASP A 325 -1.84 10.86 -23.06
C ASP A 325 -1.46 12.18 -23.76
N THR A 326 -2.23 13.23 -23.52
CA THR A 326 -1.99 14.58 -24.03
C THR A 326 -1.95 15.58 -22.89
N VAL A 327 -1.32 16.73 -23.12
CA VAL A 327 -1.15 17.78 -22.10
C VAL A 327 -2.48 18.22 -21.45
N THR A 328 -3.58 18.25 -22.19
CA THR A 328 -4.91 18.62 -21.69
C THR A 328 -5.76 17.44 -21.21
N ALA A 329 -5.40 16.19 -21.54
CA ALA A 329 -6.14 15.02 -21.09
C ALA A 329 -6.06 14.88 -19.56
N ARG A 330 -7.14 14.37 -18.96
CA ARG A 330 -7.28 14.17 -17.52
C ARG A 330 -8.10 12.92 -17.26
N GLY A 331 -7.47 11.96 -16.59
CA GLY A 331 -8.13 10.73 -16.20
C GLY A 331 -9.34 11.00 -15.31
N LYS A 332 -10.35 10.16 -15.50
CA LYS A 332 -11.57 10.17 -14.70
C LYS A 332 -12.06 8.74 -14.61
N THR A 333 -12.09 8.21 -13.40
CA THR A 333 -12.51 6.84 -13.13
C THR A 333 -13.61 6.81 -12.09
N ARG A 334 -14.49 5.82 -12.19
CA ARG A 334 -15.50 5.52 -11.16
C ARG A 334 -15.29 4.11 -10.65
N HIS A 335 -15.24 3.96 -9.33
CA HIS A 335 -15.10 2.67 -8.65
C HIS A 335 -16.34 2.46 -7.80
N THR A 336 -17.04 1.36 -8.05
CA THR A 336 -18.22 0.98 -7.26
C THR A 336 -18.11 -0.46 -6.87
N GLY A 337 -18.52 -0.82 -5.67
CA GLY A 337 -18.42 -2.20 -5.28
C GLY A 337 -19.10 -2.57 -3.99
N LEU A 338 -18.92 -3.84 -3.65
CA LEU A 338 -19.28 -4.45 -2.39
C LEU A 338 -18.03 -5.11 -1.83
N GLU A 339 -17.77 -4.93 -0.55
CA GLU A 339 -16.73 -5.64 0.20
C GLU A 339 -17.39 -6.35 1.37
N THR A 340 -17.03 -7.60 1.60
CA THR A 340 -17.56 -8.38 2.71
C THR A 340 -16.54 -9.40 3.18
N GLN A 341 -16.55 -9.67 4.47
CA GLN A 341 -15.85 -10.81 5.05
C GLN A 341 -16.65 -11.35 6.23
N ALA A 342 -16.51 -12.64 6.48
CA ALA A 342 -17.09 -13.29 7.64
C ALA A 342 -16.16 -14.39 8.15
N ARG A 343 -16.19 -14.60 9.46
CA ARG A 343 -15.57 -15.72 10.16
C ARG A 343 -16.56 -16.29 11.15
N TYR A 344 -16.72 -17.60 11.16
CA TYR A 344 -17.66 -18.30 12.03
C TYR A 344 -16.99 -19.47 12.75
N ASP A 345 -17.24 -19.58 14.06
CA ASP A 345 -16.86 -20.72 14.88
C ASP A 345 -17.92 -21.82 14.79
N LEU A 346 -17.60 -22.89 14.05
CA LEU A 346 -18.50 -24.02 13.83
C LEU A 346 -18.66 -24.90 15.09
N GLY A 347 -17.80 -24.73 16.10
CA GLY A 347 -17.93 -25.41 17.39
C GLY A 347 -19.24 -25.05 18.11
N THR A 348 -19.79 -23.87 17.82
CA THR A 348 -21.10 -23.45 18.35
C THR A 348 -22.29 -24.25 17.83
N LEU A 349 -22.14 -24.93 16.68
CA LEU A 349 -23.21 -25.77 16.10
C LEU A 349 -23.21 -27.20 16.66
N THR A 350 -22.02 -27.78 16.82
CA THR A 350 -21.84 -29.15 17.32
C THR A 350 -20.43 -29.35 17.86
N PRO A 351 -20.26 -30.09 18.98
CA PRO A 351 -18.93 -30.44 19.49
C PRO A 351 -18.06 -31.23 18.49
N THR A 352 -18.66 -31.82 17.45
CA THR A 352 -17.90 -32.50 16.38
C THR A 352 -17.02 -31.54 15.59
N LEU A 353 -17.38 -30.25 15.56
CA LEU A 353 -16.67 -29.19 14.86
C LEU A 353 -15.98 -28.22 15.84
N ASP A 354 -15.72 -28.67 17.07
CA ASP A 354 -15.02 -27.85 18.04
C ASP A 354 -13.61 -27.47 17.52
N ASN A 355 -13.21 -26.23 17.79
CA ASN A 355 -11.99 -25.60 17.25
C ASN A 355 -11.93 -25.51 15.71
N VAL A 356 -13.04 -25.72 14.99
CA VAL A 356 -13.14 -25.49 13.53
C VAL A 356 -13.75 -24.11 13.29
N SER A 357 -13.01 -23.25 12.61
CA SER A 357 -13.49 -21.94 12.20
C SER A 357 -13.38 -21.78 10.69
N VAL A 358 -14.47 -21.39 10.05
CA VAL A 358 -14.52 -21.09 8.62
C VAL A 358 -14.51 -19.60 8.40
N TYR A 359 -13.95 -19.15 7.29
CA TYR A 359 -13.95 -17.76 6.91
C TYR A 359 -14.05 -17.58 5.40
N ALA A 360 -14.55 -16.42 4.99
CA ALA A 360 -14.51 -15.97 3.61
C ALA A 360 -14.35 -14.45 3.56
N SER A 361 -13.70 -13.97 2.51
CA SER A 361 -13.66 -12.57 2.11
C SER A 361 -14.01 -12.47 0.64
N TYR A 362 -14.71 -11.42 0.25
CA TYR A 362 -15.12 -11.20 -1.12
C TYR A 362 -15.30 -9.71 -1.39
N ALA A 363 -14.76 -9.26 -2.53
CA ALA A 363 -14.97 -7.94 -3.08
C ALA A 363 -15.48 -8.07 -4.51
N TYR A 364 -16.60 -7.39 -4.77
CA TYR A 364 -17.01 -7.02 -6.12
C TYR A 364 -16.53 -5.59 -6.39
N VAL A 365 -15.68 -5.39 -7.39
CA VAL A 365 -15.13 -4.07 -7.74
C VAL A 365 -15.35 -3.77 -9.21
N ASN A 366 -16.18 -2.77 -9.50
CA ASN A 366 -16.39 -2.29 -10.85
C ASN A 366 -15.69 -0.94 -11.03
N ALA A 367 -14.43 -0.99 -11.46
CA ALA A 367 -13.62 0.18 -11.83
C ALA A 367 -13.79 0.48 -13.32
N GLU A 368 -14.33 1.66 -13.65
CA GLU A 368 -14.68 2.06 -15.00
C GLU A 368 -14.04 3.39 -15.38
N ILE A 369 -13.58 3.49 -16.62
CA ILE A 369 -13.11 4.72 -17.23
C ILE A 369 -14.33 5.57 -17.60
N ARG A 370 -14.38 6.78 -17.05
CA ARG A 370 -15.42 7.79 -17.27
C ARG A 370 -14.86 9.07 -17.88
N GLU A 371 -13.57 9.10 -18.22
CA GLU A 371 -12.95 10.11 -19.07
C GLU A 371 -13.53 10.02 -20.48
N LYS A 372 -13.96 11.15 -21.04
CA LYS A 372 -14.46 11.22 -22.41
C LYS A 372 -13.28 11.06 -23.37
N GLY A 373 -13.34 10.07 -24.26
CA GLY A 373 -12.27 9.76 -25.19
C GLY A 373 -12.49 8.40 -25.84
N ASP A 374 -11.43 7.86 -26.41
CA ASP A 374 -11.40 6.55 -27.08
C ASP A 374 -11.62 5.35 -26.13
N THR A 375 -11.45 5.55 -24.82
CA THR A 375 -11.60 4.51 -23.78
C THR A 375 -12.81 4.72 -22.85
N TYR A 376 -13.71 5.65 -23.18
CA TYR A 376 -14.90 5.91 -22.35
C TYR A 376 -15.78 4.65 -22.23
N GLY A 377 -16.05 4.23 -20.99
CA GLY A 377 -16.85 3.04 -20.69
C GLY A 377 -16.04 1.75 -20.57
N ASN A 378 -14.74 1.77 -20.87
CA ASN A 378 -13.85 0.65 -20.64
C ASN A 378 -13.63 0.41 -19.14
N GLN A 379 -13.16 -0.77 -18.79
CA GLN A 379 -12.72 -1.14 -17.45
C GLN A 379 -11.32 -0.57 -17.19
N VAL A 380 -11.09 -0.08 -15.97
CA VAL A 380 -9.74 0.32 -15.54
C VAL A 380 -8.81 -0.90 -15.55
N PRO A 381 -7.58 -0.80 -16.10
CA PRO A 381 -6.63 -1.91 -16.08
C PRO A 381 -6.34 -2.42 -14.68
N PHE A 382 -5.95 -3.70 -14.60
CA PHE A 382 -5.52 -4.37 -13.37
C PHE A 382 -6.54 -4.35 -12.21
N SER A 383 -7.84 -4.28 -12.53
CA SER A 383 -8.93 -4.31 -11.55
C SER A 383 -9.81 -5.55 -11.75
N PRO A 384 -9.54 -6.69 -11.09
CA PRO A 384 -10.43 -7.84 -11.12
C PRO A 384 -11.80 -7.49 -10.55
N LYS A 385 -12.88 -7.82 -11.28
CA LYS A 385 -14.25 -7.55 -10.81
C LYS A 385 -14.66 -8.35 -9.60
N HIS A 386 -14.15 -9.57 -9.48
CA HIS A 386 -14.38 -10.44 -8.34
C HIS A 386 -13.03 -10.82 -7.77
N LYS A 387 -12.83 -10.65 -6.47
CA LYS A 387 -11.64 -11.13 -5.76
C LYS A 387 -12.04 -11.56 -4.36
N GLY A 388 -11.45 -12.62 -3.85
CA GLY A 388 -11.77 -13.07 -2.50
C GLY A 388 -10.89 -14.18 -2.01
N THR A 389 -11.15 -14.56 -0.77
CA THR A 389 -10.56 -15.72 -0.11
C THR A 389 -11.63 -16.53 0.57
N LEU A 390 -11.38 -17.82 0.76
CA LEU A 390 -12.17 -18.67 1.65
C LEU A 390 -11.27 -19.69 2.30
N GLY A 391 -11.61 -20.13 3.50
CA GLY A 391 -10.77 -21.07 4.21
C GLY A 391 -11.39 -21.64 5.47
N VAL A 392 -10.68 -22.61 6.03
CA VAL A 392 -10.99 -23.25 7.29
C VAL A 392 -9.71 -23.39 8.11
N ASP A 393 -9.82 -23.02 9.37
CA ASP A 393 -8.81 -23.23 10.39
C ASP A 393 -9.33 -24.27 11.38
N TYR A 394 -8.57 -25.34 11.60
CA TYR A 394 -8.86 -26.34 12.62
C TYR A 394 -7.73 -26.39 13.64
N LYS A 395 -8.03 -26.11 14.91
CA LYS A 395 -7.02 -25.91 15.97
C LYS A 395 -7.18 -26.86 17.17
N PRO A 396 -7.07 -28.19 17.00
CA PRO A 396 -7.22 -29.12 18.10
C PRO A 396 -5.97 -29.15 18.99
N GLY A 397 -6.15 -28.81 20.27
CA GLY A 397 -5.03 -28.75 21.23
C GLY A 397 -3.91 -27.83 20.74
N ASN A 398 -2.71 -28.39 20.55
CA ASN A 398 -1.53 -27.66 20.11
C ASN A 398 -1.34 -27.59 18.58
N TRP A 399 -2.23 -28.21 17.82
CA TRP A 399 -2.15 -28.22 16.36
C TRP A 399 -2.86 -27.02 15.76
N THR A 400 -2.42 -26.60 14.58
CA THR A 400 -3.16 -25.70 13.71
C THR A 400 -3.08 -26.22 12.28
N PHE A 401 -4.24 -26.56 11.72
CA PHE A 401 -4.42 -26.91 10.33
C PHE A 401 -5.13 -25.74 9.63
N ASN A 402 -4.57 -25.28 8.52
CA ASN A 402 -5.16 -24.23 7.71
C ASN A 402 -5.39 -24.78 6.30
N LEU A 403 -6.57 -24.56 5.74
CA LEU A 403 -6.86 -24.67 4.33
C LEU A 403 -7.39 -23.32 3.86
N ASN A 404 -6.86 -22.80 2.76
CA ASN A 404 -7.28 -21.53 2.18
C ASN A 404 -7.38 -21.64 0.67
N SER A 405 -8.16 -20.74 0.09
CA SER A 405 -8.21 -20.48 -1.34
C SER A 405 -8.22 -18.99 -1.58
N ASP A 406 -7.48 -18.58 -2.61
CA ASP A 406 -7.45 -17.21 -3.14
C ASP A 406 -7.98 -17.24 -4.56
N PHE A 407 -8.95 -16.38 -4.88
CA PHE A 407 -9.50 -16.31 -6.24
C PHE A 407 -9.63 -14.88 -6.72
N GLN A 408 -9.54 -14.72 -8.03
CA GLN A 408 -9.91 -13.48 -8.71
C GLN A 408 -10.36 -13.72 -10.14
N SER A 409 -11.27 -12.88 -10.63
CA SER A 409 -11.68 -12.88 -12.03
C SER A 409 -10.62 -12.28 -12.95
N SER A 410 -10.87 -12.30 -14.26
CA SER A 410 -10.01 -11.64 -15.24
C SER A 410 -9.87 -10.14 -15.02
N GLN A 411 -8.84 -9.57 -15.64
CA GLN A 411 -8.56 -8.14 -15.72
C GLN A 411 -7.96 -7.80 -17.09
N PHE A 412 -7.92 -6.51 -17.44
CA PHE A 412 -7.22 -6.00 -18.62
C PHE A 412 -5.87 -5.40 -18.23
N ALA A 413 -4.92 -5.37 -19.17
CA ALA A 413 -3.60 -4.79 -18.94
C ALA A 413 -3.47 -3.32 -19.40
N ASP A 414 -4.39 -2.87 -20.25
CA ASP A 414 -4.34 -1.58 -20.93
C ASP A 414 -5.71 -0.88 -20.97
N ASN A 415 -5.70 0.45 -21.08
CA ASN A 415 -6.92 1.26 -21.05
C ASN A 415 -7.85 0.97 -22.24
N ALA A 416 -7.32 0.50 -23.37
CA ALA A 416 -8.11 0.08 -24.53
C ALA A 416 -8.85 -1.25 -24.31
N ASN A 417 -8.58 -1.95 -23.20
CA ASN A 417 -9.14 -3.27 -22.88
C ASN A 417 -8.90 -4.27 -24.01
N THR A 418 -7.66 -4.30 -24.51
CA THR A 418 -7.29 -5.18 -25.60
C THR A 418 -7.43 -6.63 -25.13
N VAL A 419 -8.35 -7.38 -25.76
CA VAL A 419 -8.58 -8.78 -25.41
C VAL A 419 -7.47 -9.67 -25.97
N LYS A 420 -7.11 -9.45 -27.23
CA LYS A 420 -6.09 -10.23 -27.93
C LYS A 420 -4.72 -9.90 -27.37
N GLU A 421 -3.96 -10.93 -27.02
CA GLU A 421 -2.60 -10.75 -26.52
C GLU A 421 -1.64 -10.25 -27.62
N SER A 422 -0.74 -9.34 -27.24
CA SER A 422 0.37 -8.89 -28.08
C SER A 422 1.52 -9.90 -28.09
N ALA A 423 2.32 -9.91 -29.16
CA ALA A 423 3.45 -10.84 -29.27
C ALA A 423 4.49 -10.66 -28.15
N ASP A 424 4.71 -9.42 -27.70
CA ASP A 424 5.58 -9.09 -26.57
C ASP A 424 4.93 -9.36 -25.19
N GLY A 425 3.68 -9.83 -25.15
CA GLY A 425 2.99 -10.23 -23.95
C GLY A 425 2.54 -9.08 -23.03
N SER A 426 2.73 -7.82 -23.43
CA SER A 426 2.44 -6.65 -22.60
C SER A 426 0.96 -6.29 -22.51
N THR A 427 0.19 -6.55 -23.58
CA THR A 427 -1.28 -6.36 -23.62
C THR A 427 -2.03 -7.67 -23.78
N GLY A 428 -3.34 -7.61 -23.65
CA GLY A 428 -4.23 -8.77 -23.71
C GLY A 428 -4.97 -8.99 -22.40
N ARG A 429 -6.09 -9.70 -22.49
CA ARG A 429 -6.84 -10.12 -21.30
C ARG A 429 -5.95 -10.98 -20.41
N ILE A 430 -5.96 -10.69 -19.12
CA ILE A 430 -5.30 -11.49 -18.09
C ILE A 430 -6.39 -12.41 -17.50
N PRO A 431 -6.26 -13.74 -17.63
CA PRO A 431 -7.23 -14.67 -17.07
C PRO A 431 -7.38 -14.55 -15.55
N GLY A 432 -8.57 -14.90 -15.05
CA GLY A 432 -8.77 -15.12 -13.61
C GLY A 432 -8.21 -16.48 -13.18
N PHE A 433 -8.12 -16.69 -11.87
CA PHE A 433 -7.61 -17.93 -11.28
C PHE A 433 -8.24 -18.18 -9.91
N MET A 434 -8.10 -19.42 -9.43
CA MET A 434 -8.41 -19.82 -8.06
C MET A 434 -7.29 -20.75 -7.58
N LEU A 435 -6.56 -20.32 -6.56
CA LEU A 435 -5.47 -21.05 -5.95
C LEU A 435 -5.95 -21.68 -4.65
N TRP A 436 -5.28 -22.74 -4.23
CA TRP A 436 -5.50 -23.38 -2.93
C TRP A 436 -4.18 -23.50 -2.18
N GLY A 437 -4.22 -23.31 -0.87
CA GLY A 437 -3.07 -23.42 0.01
C GLY A 437 -3.43 -24.18 1.29
N ALA A 438 -2.44 -24.84 1.87
CA ALA A 438 -2.61 -25.55 3.14
C ALA A 438 -1.39 -25.38 4.02
N ARG A 439 -1.59 -25.44 5.34
CA ARG A 439 -0.52 -25.38 6.34
C ARG A 439 -0.86 -26.29 7.50
N VAL A 440 0.16 -26.97 8.03
CA VAL A 440 0.11 -27.64 9.33
C VAL A 440 1.14 -27.01 10.24
N ALA A 441 0.77 -26.71 11.47
CA ALA A 441 1.64 -26.16 12.50
C ALA A 441 1.42 -26.85 13.84
N TYR A 442 2.45 -26.82 14.69
CA TYR A 442 2.41 -27.34 16.05
C TYR A 442 3.10 -26.36 17.01
N ASP A 443 2.42 -26.05 18.11
CA ASP A 443 2.94 -25.29 19.24
C ASP A 443 3.47 -26.24 20.31
N PHE A 444 4.77 -26.19 20.58
CA PHE A 444 5.39 -27.04 21.60
C PHE A 444 5.24 -26.48 23.02
N GLY A 445 4.76 -25.25 23.16
CA GLY A 445 4.44 -24.61 24.43
C GLY A 445 5.65 -24.08 25.21
N PRO A 446 5.42 -23.55 26.42
CA PRO A 446 6.40 -22.75 27.16
C PRO A 446 7.68 -23.50 27.56
N GLN A 447 7.61 -24.83 27.74
CA GLN A 447 8.77 -25.66 28.12
C GLN A 447 9.87 -25.66 27.06
N MET A 448 9.55 -25.32 25.81
CA MET A 448 10.50 -25.17 24.71
C MET A 448 10.51 -23.76 24.15
N ALA A 449 10.40 -22.74 25.02
CA ALA A 449 10.43 -21.32 24.63
C ALA A 449 9.41 -20.98 23.52
N ASP A 450 8.18 -21.47 23.72
CA ASP A 450 7.05 -21.33 22.78
C ASP A 450 7.44 -21.65 21.33
N LEU A 451 8.27 -22.68 21.16
CA LEU A 451 8.67 -23.17 19.84
C LEU A 451 7.41 -23.48 19.03
N ASN A 452 7.29 -22.84 17.87
CA ASN A 452 6.25 -23.10 16.91
C ASN A 452 6.89 -23.50 15.58
N LEU A 453 6.50 -24.64 15.03
CA LEU A 453 6.95 -25.11 13.72
C LEU A 453 5.76 -25.27 12.79
N ALA A 454 5.93 -24.91 11.51
CA ALA A 454 4.92 -25.13 10.50
C ALA A 454 5.53 -25.56 9.15
N PHE A 455 4.76 -26.32 8.40
CA PHE A 455 5.02 -26.63 7.00
C PHE A 455 3.76 -26.32 6.19
N GLY A 456 3.92 -25.77 5.00
CA GLY A 456 2.79 -25.47 4.15
C GLY A 456 3.11 -25.44 2.67
N VAL A 457 2.03 -25.38 1.90
CA VAL A 457 2.03 -25.36 0.44
C VAL A 457 1.15 -24.22 -0.02
N LYS A 458 1.68 -23.35 -0.88
CA LYS A 458 0.90 -22.39 -1.68
C LYS A 458 0.67 -22.98 -3.07
N ASN A 459 -0.49 -22.68 -3.67
CA ASN A 459 -0.89 -23.19 -4.98
C ASN A 459 -0.76 -24.74 -5.07
N ILE A 460 -1.47 -25.46 -4.20
CA ILE A 460 -1.44 -26.93 -4.07
C ILE A 460 -1.63 -27.62 -5.42
N PHE A 461 -2.52 -27.11 -6.25
CA PHE A 461 -2.87 -27.73 -7.53
C PHE A 461 -1.93 -27.32 -8.67
N ASP A 462 -0.94 -26.46 -8.40
CA ASP A 462 -0.06 -25.89 -9.43
C ASP A 462 -0.87 -25.27 -10.57
N GLN A 463 -1.92 -24.54 -10.20
CA GLN A 463 -2.77 -23.83 -11.15
C GLN A 463 -1.93 -22.76 -11.84
N ASP A 464 -1.85 -22.86 -13.16
CA ASP A 464 -1.15 -21.90 -14.00
C ASP A 464 -1.93 -20.58 -14.07
N TYR A 465 -1.21 -19.47 -13.88
CA TYR A 465 -1.71 -18.11 -14.07
C TYR A 465 -0.54 -17.16 -14.33
N PHE A 466 -0.85 -15.93 -14.74
CA PHE A 466 0.15 -14.89 -14.96
C PHE A 466 -0.46 -13.49 -14.77
N ILE A 467 0.40 -12.49 -14.65
CA ILE A 467 0.05 -11.07 -14.79
C ILE A 467 0.86 -10.45 -15.94
N ARG A 468 0.62 -9.17 -16.25
CA ARG A 468 1.39 -8.43 -17.25
C ARG A 468 1.89 -7.12 -16.66
N SER A 469 3.05 -6.66 -17.14
CA SER A 469 3.39 -5.23 -17.12
C SER A 469 3.19 -4.67 -18.52
N TYR A 470 2.56 -3.50 -18.62
CA TYR A 470 2.17 -2.88 -19.88
C TYR A 470 3.13 -1.74 -20.28
N ASP A 471 3.28 -0.71 -19.45
CA ASP A 471 4.00 0.53 -19.80
C ASP A 471 5.50 0.52 -19.47
N ASP A 472 5.95 -0.30 -18.52
CA ASP A 472 7.37 -0.28 -18.11
C ASP A 472 8.30 -0.87 -19.19
N ASN A 473 9.58 -0.51 -19.12
CA ASN A 473 10.58 -1.04 -20.07
C ASN A 473 10.72 -2.56 -20.02
N ASN A 474 10.45 -3.17 -18.86
CA ASN A 474 10.44 -4.61 -18.64
C ASN A 474 9.03 -5.22 -18.76
N LYS A 475 8.18 -4.64 -19.62
CA LYS A 475 6.85 -5.14 -19.97
C LYS A 475 6.86 -6.60 -20.45
N GLY A 476 5.69 -7.24 -20.38
CA GLY A 476 5.49 -8.62 -20.82
C GLY A 476 4.74 -9.46 -19.79
N ILE A 477 4.74 -10.78 -19.98
CA ILE A 477 4.06 -11.77 -19.14
C ILE A 477 4.94 -12.13 -17.93
N TYR A 478 4.34 -12.17 -16.74
CA TYR A 478 4.98 -12.61 -15.51
C TYR A 478 4.25 -13.85 -14.99
N ALA A 479 4.93 -15.00 -14.95
CA ALA A 479 4.36 -16.21 -14.38
C ALA A 479 3.91 -15.98 -12.93
N GLY A 480 2.71 -16.42 -12.62
CA GLY A 480 2.20 -16.47 -11.26
C GLY A 480 2.97 -17.47 -10.41
N GLN A 481 2.80 -17.39 -9.09
CA GLN A 481 3.45 -18.29 -8.14
C GLN A 481 3.03 -19.74 -8.40
N PRO A 482 3.95 -20.65 -8.77
CA PRO A 482 3.63 -22.08 -8.90
C PRO A 482 3.43 -22.71 -7.52
N ARG A 483 3.18 -24.03 -7.49
CA ARG A 483 3.24 -24.81 -6.25
C ARG A 483 4.52 -24.50 -5.49
N THR A 484 4.37 -23.92 -4.30
CA THR A 484 5.50 -23.48 -3.47
C THR A 484 5.41 -24.11 -2.09
N LEU A 485 6.45 -24.84 -1.70
CA LEU A 485 6.59 -25.39 -0.35
C LEU A 485 7.27 -24.36 0.55
N TYR A 486 6.85 -24.26 1.81
CA TYR A 486 7.49 -23.40 2.79
C TYR A 486 7.50 -24.04 4.18
N MET A 487 8.47 -23.64 4.99
CA MET A 487 8.53 -23.97 6.41
C MET A 487 8.61 -22.69 7.24
N GLN A 488 8.06 -22.73 8.45
CA GLN A 488 8.11 -21.62 9.41
C GLN A 488 8.61 -22.16 10.75
N GLY A 489 9.40 -21.35 11.45
CA GLY A 489 9.85 -21.62 12.81
C GLY A 489 9.91 -20.32 13.60
N SER A 490 9.40 -20.34 14.83
CA SER A 490 9.51 -19.19 15.74
C SER A 490 9.77 -19.64 17.17
N LEU A 491 10.47 -18.79 17.93
CA LEU A 491 10.74 -18.93 19.37
C LEU A 491 10.33 -17.65 20.09
N LYS A 492 9.90 -17.76 21.35
CA LYS A 492 9.63 -16.64 22.26
C LYS A 492 10.27 -16.95 23.61
N PHE A 493 11.06 -16.03 24.13
CA PHE A 493 11.83 -16.20 25.37
C PHE A 493 11.29 -15.32 26.49
#